data_AF-A0A1F9FKK4-F1
#
_entry.id   AF-A0A1F9FKK4-F1
#
_cell.length_a   1.000
_cell.length_b   1.000
_cell.length_c   1.000
_cell.angle_alpha   90.00
_cell.angle_beta   90.00
_cell.angle_gamma   90.00
#
_symmetry.space_group_name_H-M   'P 1'
#
loop_
_entity.id
_entity.type
_entity.pdbx_description
1 polymer ?
#
loop_
_entity_poly.entity_id
_entity_poly.type
_entity_poly.pdbx_seq_one_letter_code
_entity_poly.pdbx_strand_id
1 'polypeptide(L)'
;MRAWHLGLSLPALAALVGLSAVGDHGAARAKEREKMTVTVADLGVVVGNLGVPLGTIVLARGQVAARDKDAPAAKEDEGAVRFVVTHVDGRALASPTRVRWDHGSVPGAAAPPPAGQEVEVYGYETGAFEGAPDGTFKHVPAFTTTGFHFATRFVALRRK
;
A
#
# COMPACT_ATOMS: atom_id res chain seq x y z
N MET A 1 42.65 66.78 -42.88
CA MET A 1 41.82 67.95 -42.52
C MET A 1 40.61 67.48 -41.74
N ARG A 2 40.17 68.26 -40.73
CA ARG A 2 39.05 68.08 -39.78
C ARG A 2 39.44 67.30 -38.50
N ALA A 3 39.82 67.97 -37.40
CA ALA A 3 39.02 68.75 -36.42
C ALA A 3 38.03 67.85 -35.65
N TRP A 4 38.39 67.40 -34.44
CA TRP A 4 38.03 67.98 -33.13
C TRP A 4 36.52 68.11 -32.90
N HIS A 5 36.00 67.38 -31.91
CA HIS A 5 35.13 67.95 -30.88
C HIS A 5 35.21 67.10 -29.60
N LEU A 6 35.51 67.80 -28.50
CA LEU A 6 35.37 67.36 -27.12
C LEU A 6 33.88 67.12 -26.79
N GLY A 7 33.63 66.16 -25.90
CA GLY A 7 32.37 66.04 -25.17
C GLY A 7 32.59 65.27 -23.87
N LEU A 8 32.95 65.97 -22.80
CA LEU A 8 32.84 65.47 -21.43
C LEU A 8 31.36 65.44 -21.03
N SER A 9 30.90 64.33 -20.45
CA SER A 9 29.85 64.36 -19.42
C SER A 9 29.94 63.10 -18.55
N LEU A 10 30.15 63.30 -17.25
CA LEU A 10 30.16 62.29 -16.18
C LEU A 10 28.71 61.80 -15.86
N PRO A 11 28.55 60.76 -15.01
CA PRO A 11 27.59 59.68 -15.17
C PRO A 11 26.21 59.93 -14.55
N ALA A 12 25.20 59.19 -15.00
CA ALA A 12 23.93 59.03 -14.30
C ALA A 12 23.71 57.54 -13.97
N LEU A 13 23.62 57.28 -12.67
CA LEU A 13 23.30 56.02 -12.02
C LEU A 13 21.77 55.93 -11.83
N ALA A 14 21.10 54.91 -12.38
CA ALA A 14 19.75 54.42 -12.04
C ALA A 14 19.34 53.34 -13.08
N ALA A 15 18.66 52.24 -12.82
CA ALA A 15 18.18 51.55 -11.63
C ALA A 15 17.84 50.09 -12.03
N LEU A 16 17.72 49.22 -11.03
CA LEU A 16 17.37 47.79 -11.08
C LEU A 16 16.02 47.46 -11.78
N VAL A 17 15.80 46.13 -11.87
CA VAL A 17 14.53 45.37 -11.98
C VAL A 17 14.38 44.77 -13.38
N GLY A 18 14.42 43.47 -13.61
CA GLY A 18 14.19 42.32 -12.74
C GLY A 18 13.45 41.30 -13.60
N LEU A 19 14.19 40.49 -14.36
CA LEU A 19 13.61 39.41 -15.17
C LEU A 19 13.36 38.20 -14.26
N SER A 20 12.38 38.32 -13.38
CA SER A 20 11.89 37.18 -12.60
C SER A 20 10.77 36.54 -13.40
N ALA A 21 11.11 35.50 -14.17
CA ALA A 21 10.14 34.55 -14.72
C ALA A 21 9.43 33.83 -13.57
N VAL A 22 8.47 34.50 -12.94
CA VAL A 22 7.48 33.86 -12.05
C VAL A 22 6.36 33.39 -12.95
N GLY A 23 6.51 32.19 -13.47
CA GLY A 23 5.46 31.59 -14.28
C GLY A 23 5.96 30.34 -14.97
N ASP A 24 6.02 29.22 -14.24
CA ASP A 24 5.47 27.94 -14.74
C ASP A 24 5.61 26.74 -13.79
N HIS A 25 6.17 26.90 -12.59
CA HIS A 25 6.39 25.74 -11.70
C HIS A 25 5.09 25.12 -11.14
N GLY A 26 3.96 25.83 -11.21
CA GLY A 26 2.65 25.31 -10.79
C GLY A 26 2.03 24.35 -11.81
N ALA A 27 2.13 24.67 -13.11
CA ALA A 27 1.51 23.89 -14.18
C ALA A 27 2.29 22.60 -14.47
N ALA A 28 3.63 22.65 -14.42
CA ALA A 28 4.47 21.47 -14.57
C ALA A 28 4.21 20.44 -13.45
N ARG A 29 4.09 20.91 -12.19
CA ARG A 29 3.81 20.06 -11.03
C ARG A 29 2.39 19.48 -11.02
N ALA A 30 1.42 20.18 -11.61
CA ALA A 30 0.07 19.69 -11.79
C ALA A 30 0.01 18.58 -12.86
N LYS A 31 0.68 18.77 -14.01
CA LYS A 31 0.80 17.75 -15.06
C LYS A 31 1.61 16.53 -14.64
N GLU A 32 2.59 16.70 -13.76
CA GLU A 32 3.39 15.60 -13.21
C GLU A 32 2.59 14.76 -12.19
N ARG A 33 1.72 15.38 -11.39
CA ARG A 33 0.79 14.68 -10.48
C ARG A 33 -0.29 13.90 -11.21
N GLU A 34 -0.75 14.41 -12.35
CA GLU A 34 -1.71 13.70 -13.21
C GLU A 34 -1.13 12.38 -13.74
N LYS A 35 0.20 12.28 -13.92
CA LYS A 35 0.88 11.04 -14.31
C LYS A 35 1.10 10.01 -13.19
N MET A 36 0.88 10.36 -11.92
CA MET A 36 1.11 9.44 -10.79
C MET A 36 -0.19 8.91 -10.15
N THR A 37 -1.36 9.21 -10.72
CA THR A 37 -2.62 8.67 -10.21
C THR A 37 -2.86 7.31 -10.84
N VAL A 38 -2.41 6.25 -10.16
CA VAL A 38 -2.83 4.88 -10.47
C VAL A 38 -4.27 4.73 -9.97
N THR A 39 -5.21 4.57 -10.90
CA THR A 39 -6.61 4.29 -10.56
C THR A 39 -6.79 2.79 -10.29
N VAL A 40 -7.90 2.42 -9.66
CA VAL A 40 -8.24 0.99 -9.46
C VAL A 40 -8.35 0.25 -10.80
N ALA A 41 -8.76 0.95 -11.87
CA ALA A 41 -8.82 0.37 -13.21
C ALA A 41 -7.43 0.04 -13.78
N ASP A 42 -6.38 0.72 -13.32
CA ASP A 42 -5.00 0.49 -13.76
C ASP A 42 -4.33 -0.69 -13.03
N LEU A 43 -4.91 -1.19 -11.94
CA LEU A 43 -4.33 -2.25 -11.10
C LEU A 43 -4.42 -3.65 -11.73
N GLY A 44 -5.13 -3.81 -12.85
CA GLY A 44 -5.33 -5.11 -13.49
C GLY A 44 -5.86 -6.17 -12.51
N VAL A 45 -5.58 -7.43 -12.79
CA VAL A 45 -5.89 -8.52 -11.86
C VAL A 45 -4.78 -8.60 -10.81
N VAL A 46 -5.12 -8.25 -9.57
CA VAL A 46 -4.19 -8.39 -8.43
C VAL A 46 -4.15 -9.85 -8.01
N VAL A 47 -2.99 -10.49 -8.19
CA VAL A 47 -2.72 -11.86 -7.75
C VAL A 47 -2.27 -11.82 -6.29
N GLY A 48 -2.96 -12.57 -5.44
CA GLY A 48 -2.65 -12.70 -4.02
C GLY A 48 -1.47 -13.63 -3.74
N ASN A 49 -1.13 -13.79 -2.46
CA ASN A 49 -0.06 -14.66 -2.02
C ASN A 49 -0.34 -16.15 -2.28
N LEU A 50 -1.62 -16.53 -2.45
CA LEU A 50 -2.02 -17.88 -2.82
C LEU A 50 -1.83 -18.20 -4.31
N GLY A 51 -1.30 -17.25 -5.10
CA GLY A 51 -1.04 -17.44 -6.53
C GLY A 51 -2.29 -17.39 -7.42
N VAL A 52 -3.42 -16.95 -6.86
CA VAL A 52 -4.70 -16.75 -7.55
C VAL A 52 -5.15 -15.28 -7.42
N PRO A 53 -6.03 -14.79 -8.30
CA PRO A 53 -6.60 -13.45 -8.14
C PRO A 53 -7.28 -13.26 -6.77
N LEU A 54 -7.10 -12.10 -6.14
CA LEU A 54 -7.82 -11.76 -4.92
C LEU A 54 -9.34 -11.86 -5.14
N GLY A 55 -10.07 -12.35 -4.14
CA GLY A 55 -11.51 -12.61 -4.20
C GLY A 55 -11.90 -13.93 -4.87
N THR A 56 -10.96 -14.69 -5.43
CA THR A 56 -11.24 -16.02 -6.00
C THR A 56 -11.54 -17.01 -4.88
N ILE A 57 -12.70 -17.65 -4.93
CA ILE A 57 -13.05 -18.74 -4.02
C ILE A 57 -12.23 -19.97 -4.43
N VAL A 58 -11.48 -20.51 -3.48
CA VAL A 58 -10.63 -21.68 -3.63
C VAL A 58 -10.83 -22.65 -2.48
N LEU A 59 -10.48 -23.91 -2.71
CA LEU A 59 -10.30 -24.91 -1.66
C LEU A 59 -8.85 -24.84 -1.17
N ALA A 60 -8.63 -24.28 0.01
CA ALA A 60 -7.30 -24.16 0.60
C ALA A 60 -7.06 -25.28 1.63
N ARG A 61 -5.89 -25.93 1.54
CA ARG A 61 -5.43 -26.89 2.55
C ARG A 61 -4.17 -26.39 3.23
N GLY A 62 -4.09 -26.53 4.55
CA GLY A 62 -2.95 -26.06 5.32
C GLY A 62 -3.08 -26.30 6.81
N GLN A 63 -2.11 -25.80 7.57
CA GLN A 63 -2.11 -25.90 9.03
C GLN A 63 -2.46 -24.56 9.67
N VAL A 64 -3.34 -24.58 10.67
CA VAL A 64 -3.60 -23.41 11.51
C VAL A 64 -2.46 -23.24 12.50
N ALA A 65 -1.74 -22.13 12.38
CA ALA A 65 -0.63 -21.78 13.25
C ALA A 65 -1.09 -20.76 14.30
N ALA A 66 -0.68 -20.99 15.54
CA ALA A 66 -0.74 -19.97 16.57
C ALA A 66 0.16 -18.79 16.18
N ARG A 67 -0.06 -17.65 16.84
CA ARG A 67 0.86 -16.50 16.79
C ARG A 67 2.29 -16.99 17.04
N ASP A 68 3.22 -16.46 16.25
CA ASP A 68 4.63 -16.71 16.45
C ASP A 68 5.05 -16.16 17.82
N LYS A 69 5.60 -17.03 18.68
CA LYS A 69 5.97 -16.65 20.06
C LYS A 69 7.18 -15.72 20.07
N ASP A 70 8.00 -15.77 19.02
CA ASP A 70 9.28 -15.08 18.93
C ASP A 70 9.18 -13.76 18.13
N ALA A 71 8.05 -13.51 17.46
CA ALA A 71 7.80 -12.23 16.80
C ALA A 71 7.39 -11.16 17.83
N PRO A 72 7.92 -9.92 17.75
CA PRO A 72 7.45 -8.83 18.59
C PRO A 72 5.95 -8.64 18.40
N ALA A 73 5.21 -8.52 19.51
CA ALA A 73 3.77 -8.32 19.49
C ALA A 73 3.45 -6.91 19.01
N ALA A 74 3.23 -6.76 17.71
CA ALA A 74 2.43 -5.64 17.25
C ALA A 74 1.02 -5.81 17.85
N LYS A 75 0.43 -4.75 18.40
CA LYS A 75 -0.92 -4.80 18.99
C LYS A 75 -1.97 -5.32 17.98
N GLU A 76 -1.73 -5.08 16.69
CA GLU A 76 -2.58 -5.54 15.58
C GLU A 76 -2.55 -7.07 15.35
N ASP A 77 -1.54 -7.76 15.90
CA ASP A 77 -1.37 -9.22 15.86
C ASP A 77 -1.92 -9.93 17.10
N GLU A 78 -2.35 -9.17 18.12
CA GLU A 78 -2.95 -9.75 19.31
C GLU A 78 -4.27 -10.44 18.96
N GLY A 79 -4.33 -11.76 19.14
CA GLY A 79 -5.48 -12.60 18.76
C GLY A 79 -5.54 -12.98 17.27
N ALA A 80 -4.57 -12.59 16.44
CA ALA A 80 -4.54 -12.98 15.03
C ALA A 80 -4.15 -14.46 14.87
N VAL A 81 -5.05 -15.25 14.28
CA VAL A 81 -4.75 -16.64 13.90
C VAL A 81 -4.11 -16.65 12.50
N ARG A 82 -3.07 -17.47 12.33
CA ARG A 82 -2.37 -17.61 11.05
C ARG A 82 -2.73 -18.94 10.42
N PHE A 83 -2.88 -18.96 9.10
CA PHE A 83 -3.10 -20.16 8.31
C PHE A 83 -1.91 -20.35 7.38
N VAL A 84 -1.21 -21.47 7.51
CA VAL A 84 -0.09 -21.83 6.66
C VAL A 84 -0.63 -22.73 5.56
N VAL A 85 -0.95 -22.13 4.42
CA VAL A 85 -1.52 -22.81 3.25
C VAL A 85 -0.41 -23.54 2.51
N THR A 86 -0.66 -24.79 2.15
CA THR A 86 0.25 -25.62 1.37
C THR A 86 -0.35 -26.02 0.03
N HIS A 87 -1.68 -26.07 -0.08
CA HIS A 87 -2.37 -26.39 -1.33
C HIS A 87 -3.55 -25.46 -1.59
N VAL A 88 -3.80 -25.22 -2.88
CA VAL A 88 -4.94 -24.46 -3.41
C VAL A 88 -5.53 -25.27 -4.56
N ASP A 89 -6.81 -25.63 -4.46
CA ASP A 89 -7.54 -26.46 -5.44
C ASP A 89 -6.79 -27.74 -5.82
N GLY A 90 -6.22 -28.41 -4.81
CA GLY A 90 -5.44 -29.64 -4.99
C GLY A 90 -4.02 -29.44 -5.54
N ARG A 91 -3.63 -28.23 -5.95
CA ARG A 91 -2.27 -27.89 -6.39
C ARG A 91 -1.41 -27.45 -5.21
N ALA A 92 -0.23 -28.05 -5.05
CA ALA A 92 0.76 -27.59 -4.08
C ALA A 92 1.30 -26.20 -4.44
N LEU A 93 1.44 -25.34 -3.44
CA LEU A 93 2.09 -24.03 -3.58
C LEU A 93 3.61 -24.21 -3.71
N ALA A 94 4.27 -23.28 -4.40
CA ALA A 94 5.74 -23.28 -4.55
C ALA A 94 6.46 -23.23 -3.20
N SER A 95 5.87 -22.56 -2.22
CA SER A 95 6.27 -22.56 -0.82
C SER A 95 5.04 -22.42 0.08
N PRO A 96 5.07 -22.98 1.31
CA PRO A 96 3.99 -22.78 2.27
C PRO A 96 3.79 -21.28 2.54
N THR A 97 2.56 -20.82 2.37
CA THR A 97 2.23 -19.39 2.44
C THR A 97 1.44 -19.11 3.71
N ARG A 98 1.93 -18.17 4.52
CA ARG A 98 1.26 -17.75 5.76
C ARG A 98 0.32 -16.59 5.47
N VAL A 99 -0.96 -16.78 5.75
CA VAL A 99 -2.01 -15.75 5.63
C VAL A 99 -2.69 -15.53 6.99
N ARG A 100 -3.21 -14.32 7.22
CA ARG A 100 -4.05 -14.03 8.40
C ARG A 100 -5.42 -14.64 8.19
N TRP A 101 -5.93 -15.40 9.14
CA TRP A 101 -7.32 -15.86 9.12
C TRP A 101 -8.22 -14.71 9.56
N ASP A 102 -9.12 -14.29 8.68
CA ASP A 102 -10.12 -13.26 8.96
C ASP A 102 -11.50 -13.90 9.16
N HIS A 103 -12.03 -13.73 10.36
CA HIS A 103 -13.37 -14.19 10.75
C HIS A 103 -14.28 -13.04 11.18
N GLY A 104 -13.79 -11.79 11.15
CA GLY A 104 -14.49 -10.61 11.66
C GLY A 104 -15.01 -9.68 10.57
N SER A 105 -14.35 -9.64 9.40
CA SER A 105 -14.70 -8.68 8.35
C SER A 105 -15.94 -9.06 7.53
N VAL A 106 -16.36 -10.33 7.58
CA VAL A 106 -17.49 -10.83 6.78
C VAL A 106 -18.48 -11.59 7.66
N PRO A 107 -19.77 -11.18 7.70
CA PRO A 107 -20.79 -11.93 8.43
C PRO A 107 -20.88 -13.38 7.96
N GLY A 108 -20.75 -14.32 8.90
CA GLY A 108 -20.83 -15.76 8.60
C GLY A 108 -19.52 -16.39 8.11
N ALA A 109 -18.40 -15.66 8.13
CA ALA A 109 -17.08 -16.26 7.99
C ALA A 109 -16.85 -17.34 9.06
N ALA A 110 -16.14 -18.41 8.69
CA ALA A 110 -15.81 -19.48 9.61
C ALA A 110 -14.78 -19.00 10.64
N ALA A 111 -15.04 -19.28 11.92
CA ALA A 111 -14.04 -19.11 12.96
C ALA A 111 -12.85 -20.07 12.70
N PRO A 112 -11.62 -19.64 13.00
CA PRO A 112 -10.47 -20.52 12.87
C PRO A 112 -10.60 -21.71 13.84
N PRO A 113 -10.22 -22.91 13.41
CA PRO A 113 -10.10 -24.06 14.30
C PRO A 113 -8.90 -23.89 15.27
N PRO A 114 -8.76 -24.76 16.28
CA PRO A 114 -7.61 -24.73 17.18
C PRO A 114 -6.28 -24.80 16.42
N ALA A 115 -5.27 -24.07 16.93
CA ALA A 115 -3.92 -24.13 16.38
C ALA A 115 -3.35 -25.55 16.41
N GLY A 116 -2.50 -25.85 15.43
CA GLY A 116 -1.90 -27.16 15.20
C GLY A 116 -2.71 -28.05 14.25
N GLN A 117 -3.99 -27.77 14.01
CA GLN A 117 -4.83 -28.57 13.12
C GLN A 117 -4.50 -28.33 11.64
N GLU A 118 -4.39 -29.42 10.88
CA GLU A 118 -4.48 -29.36 9.41
C GLU A 118 -5.97 -29.30 9.02
N VAL A 119 -6.32 -28.36 8.15
CA VAL A 119 -7.67 -28.20 7.65
C VAL A 119 -7.69 -27.98 6.15
N GLU A 120 -8.79 -28.42 5.54
CA GLU A 120 -9.16 -28.13 4.18
C GLU A 120 -10.47 -27.32 4.19
N VAL A 121 -10.46 -26.13 3.62
CA VAL A 121 -11.53 -25.16 3.79
C VAL A 121 -11.72 -24.31 2.53
N TYR A 122 -12.98 -24.05 2.18
CA TYR A 122 -13.30 -23.08 1.14
C TYR A 122 -13.09 -21.68 1.67
N GLY A 123 -12.45 -20.83 0.89
CA GLY A 123 -12.22 -19.44 1.26
C GLY A 123 -11.67 -18.62 0.11
N TYR A 124 -11.37 -17.37 0.38
CA TYR A 124 -10.74 -16.49 -0.59
C TYR A 124 -9.74 -15.57 0.10
N GLU A 125 -8.70 -15.18 -0.64
CA GLU A 125 -7.77 -14.16 -0.20
C GLU A 125 -8.31 -12.77 -0.58
N THR A 126 -8.27 -11.83 0.36
CA THR A 126 -8.64 -10.42 0.16
C THR A 126 -7.45 -9.53 0.53
N GLY A 127 -7.44 -8.29 0.02
CA GLY A 127 -6.40 -7.31 0.28
C GLY A 127 -6.96 -5.99 0.80
N ALA A 128 -6.16 -5.29 1.61
CA ALA A 128 -6.46 -3.95 2.11
C ALA A 128 -5.16 -3.15 2.30
N PHE A 129 -5.27 -1.83 2.22
CA PHE A 129 -4.22 -0.95 2.70
C PHE A 129 -4.39 -0.75 4.22
N GLU A 130 -3.30 -0.95 4.94
CA GLU A 130 -3.20 -0.79 6.40
C GLU A 130 -2.24 0.36 6.72
N GLY A 131 -2.41 0.96 7.91
CA GLY A 131 -1.59 2.08 8.37
C GLY A 131 -2.10 3.47 7.95
N ALA A 132 -1.29 4.50 8.21
CA ALA A 132 -1.61 5.89 7.88
C ALA A 132 -0.79 6.36 6.67
N PRO A 133 -1.44 6.85 5.58
CA PRO A 133 -0.74 7.39 4.42
C PRO A 133 0.25 8.51 4.78
N ASP A 134 1.30 8.66 3.96
CA ASP A 134 2.29 9.72 4.12
C ASP A 134 1.62 11.11 4.13
N GLY A 135 1.96 11.91 5.15
CA GLY A 135 1.43 13.25 5.32
C GLY A 135 0.08 13.34 6.04
N THR A 136 -0.53 12.23 6.45
CA THR A 136 -1.77 12.23 7.25
C THR A 136 -1.66 13.14 8.47
N PHE A 137 -0.54 13.06 9.20
CA PHE A 137 -0.29 13.84 10.42
C PHE A 137 0.02 15.33 10.21
N LYS A 138 -0.03 15.82 8.96
CA LYS A 138 -0.09 17.25 8.69
C LYS A 138 -1.47 17.84 8.96
N HIS A 139 -2.50 16.99 9.03
CA HIS A 139 -3.91 17.39 9.11
C HIS A 139 -4.59 16.93 10.41
N VAL A 140 -4.02 15.95 11.10
CA VAL A 140 -4.55 15.40 12.37
C VAL A 140 -3.39 15.17 13.35
N PRO A 141 -3.65 15.13 14.68
CA PRO A 141 -2.62 14.83 15.67
C PRO A 141 -1.92 13.49 15.41
N ALA A 142 -0.60 13.46 15.63
CA ALA A 142 0.20 12.26 15.47
C ALA A 142 -0.06 11.24 16.58
N PHE A 143 -0.13 9.96 16.20
CA PHE A 143 -0.14 8.82 17.10
C PHE A 143 0.73 7.70 16.50
N THR A 144 1.10 6.72 17.31
CA THR A 144 1.91 5.59 16.84
C THR A 144 1.13 4.77 15.82
N THR A 145 1.62 4.69 14.58
CA THR A 145 1.06 3.86 13.51
C THR A 145 2.06 2.82 13.04
N THR A 146 1.56 1.67 12.61
CA THR A 146 2.27 0.78 11.71
C THR A 146 2.19 1.42 10.31
N GLY A 147 3.31 1.56 9.60
CA GLY A 147 3.40 2.38 8.37
C GLY A 147 2.39 2.00 7.28
N PHE A 148 2.23 2.82 6.24
CA PHE A 148 1.28 2.57 5.16
C PHE A 148 1.73 1.44 4.23
N HIS A 149 0.98 0.34 4.14
CA HIS A 149 1.33 -0.81 3.29
C HIS A 149 0.09 -1.60 2.86
N PHE A 150 0.23 -2.40 1.79
CA PHE A 150 -0.79 -3.35 1.37
C PHE A 150 -0.60 -4.68 2.08
N ALA A 151 -1.68 -5.24 2.62
CA ALA A 151 -1.70 -6.51 3.33
C ALA A 151 -2.84 -7.40 2.83
N THR A 152 -2.64 -8.72 2.88
CA THR A 152 -3.67 -9.69 2.50
C THR A 152 -4.10 -10.59 3.67
N ARG A 153 -5.34 -11.07 3.59
CA ARG A 153 -6.01 -11.89 4.61
C ARG A 153 -6.85 -12.96 3.93
N PHE A 154 -7.05 -14.09 4.60
CA PHE A 154 -7.85 -15.21 4.11
C PHE A 154 -9.18 -15.28 4.86
N VAL A 155 -10.28 -15.23 4.11
CA VAL A 155 -11.63 -15.38 4.65
C VAL A 155 -12.09 -16.81 4.38
N ALA A 156 -12.28 -17.58 5.44
CA ALA A 156 -12.83 -18.93 5.34
C ALA A 156 -14.37 -18.89 5.33
N LEU A 157 -14.98 -19.69 4.45
CA LEU A 157 -16.42 -19.80 4.29
C LEU A 157 -16.96 -20.95 5.14
N ARG A 158 -18.06 -20.72 5.84
CA ARG A 158 -18.76 -21.77 6.58
C ARG A 158 -19.44 -22.72 5.60
N ARG A 159 -19.22 -24.03 5.77
CA ARG A 159 -19.98 -25.06 5.06
C ARG A 159 -21.44 -25.01 5.53
N LYS A 160 -22.39 -25.03 4.61
CA LYS A 160 -23.82 -25.12 4.94
C LYS A 160 -24.16 -26.50 5.52
#